data_AF-V9KW75-F1
#
_entry.id   AF-V9KW75-F1
#
_cell.length_a   1.000
_cell.length_b   1.000
_cell.length_c   1.000
_cell.angle_alpha   90.00
_cell.angle_beta   90.00
_cell.angle_gamma   90.00
#
_symmetry.space_group_name_H-M   'P 1'
#
loop_
_entity.id
_entity.type
_entity.pdbx_description
1 polymer ?
#
loop_
_entity_poly.entity_id
_entity_poly.type
_entity_poly.pdbx_seq_one_letter_code
_entity_poly.pdbx_strand_id
1 'polypeptide(L)'
;PALAMGNTVVLTPSDHTRLTALLLAEICSEAGLPPGVFNVVTGSSELGQTLAKHPDVDKVTFSGSTEVGRTIRRATAGTGQKLSLDLSGKSPFIVFDSADLDSAVEGVVDAIWLNQGQMCSAGSRLLMQESIAEDLIARLQQRMTHLRLGDSLDKTVDLGAMVDESQRALISEYVEEARSEGAEVYQVETDVKKQLCYPPTLITNASTVSRIVRQEIFGPVLVALTFRTAKEAIALANNSPYGLAGSVWSENLALALEVAMSLQAGVVWVNGHNVFDAAAGFGGCKESGFGRSGGKEGLFEYVRPAWENRPRPNPTEVNYKTFAASYGVNLPPVPGQMEGGQPLPLQPSPVPSVDRTYKLYYGGAQKRACGMYSRPVHDRSGKVLAYVGDGSRKDVRNAVEAAHKAVTSWSSRTAHARAQVVYYVAENLEQRREELAQRLSDLTGGSLEQARQEVDLCVERLFHWGAFCDKYGGTVQVGHKGEGNHYTQFLLTLTNL
;
A
#
# COMPACT_ATOMS: atom_id res chain seq x y z
N PRO A 1 -0.03 -1.57 -19.92
CA PRO A 1 1.02 -0.58 -19.53
C PRO A 1 2.43 -1.02 -19.90
N ALA A 2 2.86 -2.26 -19.57
CA ALA A 2 4.21 -2.75 -19.85
C ALA A 2 4.65 -2.58 -21.31
N LEU A 3 3.88 -3.15 -22.25
CA LEU A 3 4.13 -3.06 -23.70
C LEU A 3 4.14 -1.61 -24.19
N ALA A 4 3.20 -0.79 -23.71
CA ALA A 4 3.12 0.64 -24.07
C ALA A 4 4.37 1.43 -23.65
N MET A 5 5.02 1.03 -22.55
CA MET A 5 6.27 1.61 -22.06
C MET A 5 7.52 0.91 -22.62
N GLY A 6 7.38 0.07 -23.65
CA GLY A 6 8.50 -0.57 -24.34
C GLY A 6 9.12 -1.77 -23.61
N ASN A 7 8.42 -2.37 -22.65
CA ASN A 7 8.87 -3.56 -21.94
C ASN A 7 8.39 -4.83 -22.64
N THR A 8 9.15 -5.92 -22.53
CA THR A 8 8.68 -7.27 -22.84
C THR A 8 8.03 -7.91 -21.61
N VAL A 9 7.18 -8.91 -21.81
CA VAL A 9 6.37 -9.50 -20.75
C VAL A 9 6.46 -11.03 -20.77
N VAL A 10 6.62 -11.62 -19.59
CA VAL A 10 6.34 -13.02 -19.30
C VAL A 10 5.18 -13.06 -18.31
N LEU A 11 4.02 -13.55 -18.75
CA LEU A 11 2.80 -13.64 -17.96
C LEU A 11 2.59 -15.09 -17.50
N THR A 12 2.32 -15.28 -16.22
CA THR A 12 1.96 -16.57 -15.63
C THR A 12 0.54 -16.46 -15.07
N PRO A 13 -0.50 -16.91 -15.80
CA PRO A 13 -1.87 -16.87 -15.31
C PRO A 13 -2.10 -17.91 -14.21
N SER A 14 -3.19 -17.77 -13.46
CA SER A 14 -3.63 -18.77 -12.48
C SER A 14 -3.88 -20.14 -13.14
N ASP A 15 -3.55 -21.22 -12.44
CA ASP A 15 -3.76 -22.60 -12.89
C ASP A 15 -5.25 -22.91 -13.19
N HIS A 16 -6.15 -22.21 -12.49
CA HIS A 16 -7.60 -22.37 -12.62
C HIS A 16 -8.19 -21.60 -13.83
N THR A 17 -7.56 -20.53 -14.32
CA THR A 17 -8.19 -19.56 -15.25
C THR A 17 -7.29 -19.12 -16.42
N ARG A 18 -6.45 -20.02 -16.93
CA ARG A 18 -5.42 -19.72 -17.95
C ARG A 18 -5.88 -19.53 -19.41
N LEU A 19 -7.09 -19.96 -19.77
CA LEU A 19 -7.49 -20.07 -21.18
C LEU A 19 -7.53 -18.73 -21.93
N THR A 20 -8.06 -17.68 -21.30
CA THR A 20 -8.11 -16.34 -21.93
C THR A 20 -6.75 -15.70 -22.07
N ALA A 21 -5.80 -16.01 -21.18
CA ALA A 21 -4.41 -15.56 -21.30
C ALA A 21 -3.70 -16.24 -22.49
N LEU A 22 -3.98 -17.52 -22.74
CA LEU A 22 -3.46 -18.24 -23.92
C LEU A 22 -4.05 -17.65 -25.21
N LEU A 23 -5.37 -17.42 -25.26
CA LEU A 23 -6.02 -16.76 -26.39
C LEU A 23 -5.44 -15.35 -26.64
N LEU A 24 -5.16 -14.59 -25.58
CA LEU A 24 -4.52 -13.28 -25.73
C LEU A 24 -3.14 -13.38 -26.39
N ALA A 25 -2.36 -14.44 -26.10
CA ALA A 25 -1.07 -14.66 -26.76
C ALA A 25 -1.23 -14.92 -28.26
N GLU A 26 -2.25 -15.68 -28.67
CA GLU A 26 -2.58 -15.91 -30.08
C GLU A 26 -2.95 -14.60 -30.78
N ILE A 27 -3.85 -13.81 -30.18
CA ILE A 27 -4.28 -12.51 -30.71
C ILE A 27 -3.08 -11.54 -30.82
N CYS A 28 -2.18 -11.52 -29.83
CA CYS A 28 -0.97 -10.72 -29.88
C CYS A 28 -0.06 -11.11 -31.07
N SER A 29 0.05 -12.41 -31.36
CA SER A 29 0.79 -12.90 -32.52
C SER A 29 0.14 -12.44 -33.83
N GLU A 30 -1.18 -12.58 -33.95
CA GLU A 30 -1.95 -12.12 -35.14
C GLU A 30 -1.88 -10.60 -35.33
N ALA A 31 -1.85 -9.83 -34.24
CA ALA A 31 -1.69 -8.39 -34.26
C ALA A 31 -0.28 -7.92 -34.70
N GLY A 32 0.65 -8.86 -34.91
CA GLY A 32 2.00 -8.57 -35.40
C GLY A 32 2.99 -8.13 -34.31
N LEU A 33 2.75 -8.50 -33.04
CA LEU A 33 3.78 -8.28 -32.01
C LEU A 33 5.04 -9.10 -32.35
N PRO A 34 6.24 -8.50 -32.25
CA PRO A 34 7.47 -9.23 -32.53
C PRO A 34 7.63 -10.47 -31.62
N PRO A 35 8.23 -11.56 -32.13
CA PRO A 35 8.49 -12.76 -31.33
C PRO A 35 9.25 -12.43 -30.04
N GLY A 36 8.76 -12.97 -28.92
CA GLY A 36 9.36 -12.78 -27.59
C GLY A 36 8.92 -11.50 -26.85
N VAL A 37 8.13 -10.61 -27.46
CA VAL A 37 7.64 -9.40 -26.78
C VAL A 37 6.58 -9.71 -25.73
N PHE A 38 5.67 -10.65 -26.02
CA PHE A 38 4.65 -11.12 -25.09
C PHE A 38 4.70 -12.64 -25.03
N ASN A 39 4.93 -13.18 -23.83
CA ASN A 39 5.09 -14.60 -23.59
C ASN A 39 4.12 -15.01 -22.48
N VAL A 40 3.43 -16.14 -22.66
CA VAL A 40 2.56 -16.72 -21.64
C VAL A 40 3.10 -18.09 -21.28
N VAL A 41 3.34 -18.33 -19.99
CA VAL A 41 3.81 -19.61 -19.47
C VAL A 41 2.85 -20.08 -18.40
N THR A 42 2.31 -21.29 -18.55
CA THR A 42 1.42 -21.91 -17.56
C THR A 42 2.20 -22.89 -16.69
N GLY A 43 1.97 -22.88 -15.39
CA GLY A 43 2.60 -23.80 -14.46
C GLY A 43 2.21 -23.43 -13.03
N SER A 44 2.62 -24.28 -12.10
CA SER A 44 2.26 -24.15 -10.69
C SER A 44 2.79 -22.87 -10.04
N SER A 45 2.33 -22.57 -8.83
CA SER A 45 2.75 -21.38 -8.07
C SER A 45 4.27 -21.25 -7.88
N GLU A 46 5.00 -22.38 -7.86
CA GLU A 46 6.45 -22.45 -7.78
C GLU A 46 7.14 -21.84 -9.01
N LEU A 47 6.53 -21.95 -10.20
CA LEU A 47 7.03 -21.32 -11.41
C LEU A 47 7.03 -19.81 -11.27
N GLY A 48 5.93 -19.23 -10.76
CA GLY A 48 5.82 -17.78 -10.53
C GLY A 48 6.90 -17.26 -9.58
N GLN A 49 7.20 -18.01 -8.50
CA GLN A 49 8.28 -17.65 -7.58
C GLN A 49 9.67 -17.75 -8.22
N THR A 50 9.87 -18.74 -9.09
CA THR A 50 11.14 -18.93 -9.81
C THR A 50 11.37 -17.80 -10.80
N LEU A 51 10.34 -17.45 -11.59
CA LEU A 51 10.39 -16.33 -12.53
C LEU A 51 10.62 -15.00 -11.82
N ALA A 52 9.97 -14.78 -10.67
CA ALA A 52 10.15 -13.56 -9.89
C ALA A 52 11.61 -13.33 -9.47
N LYS A 53 12.39 -14.41 -9.23
CA LYS A 53 13.81 -14.33 -8.83
C LYS A 53 14.78 -14.26 -10.00
N HIS A 54 14.30 -14.38 -11.24
CA HIS A 54 15.19 -14.52 -12.39
C HIS A 54 16.03 -13.25 -12.59
N PRO A 55 17.37 -13.34 -12.70
CA PRO A 55 18.26 -12.17 -12.71
C PRO A 55 18.00 -11.22 -13.88
N ASP A 56 17.49 -11.73 -14.99
CA ASP A 56 17.17 -10.88 -16.16
C ASP A 56 15.83 -10.16 -16.06
N VAL A 57 14.93 -10.53 -15.14
CA VAL A 57 13.65 -9.84 -14.96
C VAL A 57 13.86 -8.51 -14.24
N ASP A 58 13.52 -7.39 -14.87
CA ASP A 58 13.67 -6.03 -14.30
C ASP A 58 12.57 -5.67 -13.29
N LYS A 59 11.35 -6.14 -13.53
CA LYS A 59 10.16 -5.81 -12.74
C LYS A 59 9.29 -7.04 -12.54
N VAL A 60 8.83 -7.21 -11.31
CA VAL A 60 7.79 -8.17 -10.94
C VAL A 60 6.52 -7.40 -10.61
N THR A 61 5.40 -7.81 -11.19
CA THR A 61 4.07 -7.35 -10.79
C THR A 61 3.24 -8.55 -10.41
N PHE A 62 2.55 -8.49 -9.28
CA PHE A 62 1.77 -9.62 -8.78
C PHE A 62 0.42 -9.13 -8.24
N SER A 63 -0.63 -9.85 -8.62
CA SER A 63 -1.98 -9.68 -8.07
C SER A 63 -2.44 -10.98 -7.43
N GLY A 64 -2.87 -10.95 -6.17
CA GLY A 64 -3.30 -12.15 -5.45
C GLY A 64 -3.31 -11.99 -3.94
N SER A 65 -3.16 -13.10 -3.21
CA SER A 65 -3.26 -13.07 -1.75
C SER A 65 -2.07 -12.37 -1.09
N THR A 66 -2.32 -11.79 0.08
CA THR A 66 -1.29 -11.10 0.87
C THR A 66 -0.13 -12.02 1.27
N GLU A 67 -0.43 -13.28 1.60
CA GLU A 67 0.55 -14.29 1.98
C GLU A 67 1.57 -14.56 0.85
N VAL A 68 1.08 -14.71 -0.38
CA VAL A 68 1.93 -14.91 -1.56
C VAL A 68 2.71 -13.64 -1.88
N GLY A 69 2.08 -12.46 -1.76
CA GLY A 69 2.76 -11.17 -1.91
C GLY A 69 3.95 -11.00 -0.97
N ARG A 70 3.81 -11.41 0.31
CA ARG A 70 4.91 -11.43 1.29
C ARG A 70 6.03 -12.40 0.86
N THR A 71 5.68 -13.56 0.33
CA THR A 71 6.66 -14.53 -0.19
C THR A 71 7.43 -13.97 -1.37
N ILE A 72 6.77 -13.33 -2.33
CA ILE A 72 7.40 -12.67 -3.48
C ILE A 72 8.30 -11.52 -3.01
N ARG A 73 7.87 -10.72 -2.03
CA ARG A 73 8.69 -9.64 -1.49
C ARG A 73 9.98 -10.16 -0.85
N ARG A 74 9.92 -11.28 -0.11
CA ARG A 74 11.12 -11.93 0.47
C ARG A 74 12.01 -12.49 -0.63
N ALA A 75 11.42 -13.12 -1.64
CA ALA A 75 12.12 -13.73 -2.77
C ALA A 75 12.90 -12.70 -3.63
N THR A 76 12.36 -11.50 -3.78
CA THR A 76 12.94 -10.40 -4.57
C THR A 76 13.79 -9.43 -3.74
N ALA A 77 13.94 -9.68 -2.44
CA ALA A 77 14.71 -8.81 -1.57
C ALA A 77 16.19 -8.81 -1.98
N GLY A 78 16.72 -7.62 -2.26
CA GLY A 78 18.13 -7.43 -2.60
C GLY A 78 18.50 -7.77 -4.05
N THR A 79 17.55 -8.12 -4.92
CA THR A 79 17.81 -8.39 -6.36
C THR A 79 17.89 -7.13 -7.22
N GLY A 80 17.50 -5.97 -6.69
CA GLY A 80 17.40 -4.71 -7.45
C GLY A 80 16.18 -4.64 -8.37
N GLN A 81 15.31 -5.66 -8.36
CA GLN A 81 14.10 -5.69 -9.17
C GLN A 81 13.05 -4.71 -8.65
N LYS A 82 12.36 -4.02 -9.57
CA LYS A 82 11.17 -3.24 -9.21
C LYS A 82 10.04 -4.20 -8.89
N LEU A 83 9.21 -3.85 -7.90
CA LEU A 83 8.12 -4.69 -7.45
C LEU A 83 6.84 -3.85 -7.31
N SER A 84 5.73 -4.36 -7.84
CA SER A 84 4.38 -3.88 -7.54
C SER A 84 3.53 -5.05 -7.08
N LEU A 85 2.74 -4.85 -6.03
CA LEU A 85 1.89 -5.85 -5.41
C LEU A 85 0.47 -5.27 -5.28
N ASP A 86 -0.50 -5.88 -5.94
CA ASP A 86 -1.92 -5.59 -5.79
C ASP A 86 -2.57 -6.76 -5.02
N LEU A 87 -2.74 -6.59 -3.71
CA LEU A 87 -3.09 -7.69 -2.81
C LEU A 87 -4.52 -7.58 -2.28
N SER A 88 -4.88 -8.56 -1.46
CA SER A 88 -6.13 -8.65 -0.71
C SER A 88 -6.73 -7.35 -0.18
N GLY A 89 -8.06 -7.27 -0.16
CA GLY A 89 -8.85 -6.19 0.39
C GLY A 89 -9.94 -6.67 1.37
N LYS A 90 -10.43 -5.75 2.20
CA LYS A 90 -11.72 -5.92 2.91
C LYS A 90 -12.45 -4.59 2.84
N SER A 91 -12.75 -4.19 1.61
CA SER A 91 -13.20 -2.84 1.29
C SER A 91 -14.45 -2.49 2.08
N PRO A 92 -14.44 -1.39 2.86
CA PRO A 92 -15.63 -0.93 3.55
C PRO A 92 -16.64 -0.35 2.57
N PHE A 93 -17.91 -0.67 2.78
CA PHE A 93 -19.06 -0.09 2.10
C PHE A 93 -19.85 0.69 3.14
N ILE A 94 -19.74 2.01 3.17
CA ILE A 94 -20.28 2.86 4.25
C ILE A 94 -21.59 3.51 3.79
N VAL A 95 -22.67 3.31 4.54
CA VAL A 95 -24.00 3.88 4.24
C VAL A 95 -24.47 4.76 5.40
N PHE A 96 -24.65 6.04 5.11
CA PHE A 96 -25.22 7.02 6.05
C PHE A 96 -26.75 7.07 5.93
N ASP A 97 -27.40 7.65 6.94
CA ASP A 97 -28.85 7.85 7.01
C ASP A 97 -29.44 8.69 5.87
N SER A 98 -28.62 9.58 5.32
CA SER A 98 -28.93 10.46 4.20
C SER A 98 -28.68 9.83 2.84
N ALA A 99 -28.28 8.57 2.76
CA ALA A 99 -28.08 7.89 1.48
C ALA A 99 -29.42 7.56 0.80
N ASP A 100 -29.40 7.53 -0.54
CA ASP A 100 -30.41 6.79 -1.29
C ASP A 100 -30.26 5.29 -1.01
N LEU A 101 -31.14 4.75 -0.18
CA LEU A 101 -31.08 3.36 0.26
C LEU A 101 -31.33 2.37 -0.89
N ASP A 102 -32.17 2.68 -1.85
CA ASP A 102 -32.46 1.78 -2.97
C ASP A 102 -31.24 1.67 -3.89
N SER A 103 -30.61 2.81 -4.19
CA SER A 103 -29.34 2.84 -4.92
C SER A 103 -28.22 2.16 -4.14
N ALA A 104 -28.15 2.33 -2.82
CA ALA A 104 -27.15 1.67 -1.99
C ALA A 104 -27.33 0.14 -1.97
N VAL A 105 -28.57 -0.37 -1.97
CA VAL A 105 -28.88 -1.80 -2.06
C VAL A 105 -28.36 -2.41 -3.36
N GLU A 106 -28.66 -1.80 -4.52
CA GLU A 106 -28.11 -2.28 -5.80
C GLU A 106 -26.58 -2.11 -5.86
N GLY A 107 -26.05 -1.05 -5.26
CA GLY A 107 -24.61 -0.86 -5.10
C GLY A 107 -23.94 -1.99 -4.31
N VAL A 108 -24.58 -2.52 -3.26
CA VAL A 108 -24.09 -3.69 -2.52
C VAL A 108 -24.12 -4.93 -3.43
N VAL A 109 -25.18 -5.12 -4.21
CA VAL A 109 -25.29 -6.24 -5.16
C VAL A 109 -24.12 -6.23 -6.16
N ASP A 110 -23.82 -5.07 -6.74
CA ASP A 110 -22.68 -4.89 -7.64
C ASP A 110 -21.33 -5.06 -6.94
N ALA A 111 -21.26 -4.68 -5.65
CA ALA A 111 -20.03 -4.72 -4.87
C ALA A 111 -19.63 -6.13 -4.43
N ILE A 112 -20.58 -7.02 -4.17
CA ILE A 112 -20.29 -8.35 -3.61
C ILE A 112 -20.90 -9.51 -4.41
N TRP A 113 -22.10 -9.40 -4.94
CA TRP A 113 -22.77 -10.56 -5.54
C TRP A 113 -22.49 -10.71 -7.04
N LEU A 114 -22.39 -9.63 -7.82
CA LEU A 114 -22.13 -9.70 -9.27
C LEU A 114 -20.93 -10.59 -9.66
N ASN A 115 -19.82 -10.52 -8.90
CA ASN A 115 -18.61 -11.33 -9.11
C ASN A 115 -18.41 -12.39 -8.03
N GLN A 116 -19.48 -12.78 -7.33
CA GLN A 116 -19.45 -13.74 -6.21
C GLN A 116 -18.38 -13.39 -5.14
N GLY A 117 -18.10 -12.10 -4.96
CA GLY A 117 -17.08 -11.55 -4.06
C GLY A 117 -15.64 -11.95 -4.38
N GLN A 118 -15.40 -12.59 -5.54
CA GLN A 118 -14.08 -12.98 -6.02
C GLN A 118 -13.36 -11.80 -6.69
N MET A 119 -13.36 -10.64 -6.02
CA MET A 119 -12.77 -9.40 -6.49
C MET A 119 -12.08 -8.71 -5.31
N CYS A 120 -10.85 -8.24 -5.51
CA CYS A 120 -10.04 -7.63 -4.45
C CYS A 120 -10.69 -6.36 -3.87
N SER A 121 -11.45 -5.61 -4.67
CA SER A 121 -12.17 -4.43 -4.22
C SER A 121 -13.54 -4.70 -3.62
N ALA A 122 -14.01 -5.94 -3.58
CA ALA A 122 -15.39 -6.26 -3.20
C ALA A 122 -15.82 -5.62 -1.88
N GLY A 123 -17.01 -5.02 -1.87
CA GLY A 123 -17.63 -4.33 -0.73
C GLY A 123 -18.12 -5.27 0.38
N SER A 124 -17.32 -6.27 0.72
CA SER A 124 -17.65 -7.39 1.60
C SER A 124 -17.84 -7.00 3.08
N ARG A 125 -17.63 -5.73 3.45
CA ARG A 125 -17.84 -5.21 4.81
C ARG A 125 -18.72 -3.97 4.76
N LEU A 126 -20.01 -4.19 4.97
CA LEU A 126 -21.03 -3.15 5.03
C LEU A 126 -21.01 -2.49 6.42
N LEU A 127 -20.88 -1.17 6.45
CA LEU A 127 -20.98 -0.33 7.64
C LEU A 127 -22.21 0.56 7.47
N MET A 128 -23.18 0.45 8.36
CA MET A 128 -24.48 1.13 8.24
C MET A 128 -24.73 2.03 9.43
N GLN A 129 -25.29 3.22 9.20
CA GLN A 129 -25.70 4.05 10.32
C GLN A 129 -26.89 3.41 11.06
N GLU A 130 -26.85 3.38 12.40
CA GLU A 130 -27.84 2.66 13.23
C GLU A 130 -29.30 2.99 12.89
N SER A 131 -29.58 4.25 12.51
CA SER A 131 -30.94 4.72 12.18
C SER A 131 -31.55 4.09 10.92
N ILE A 132 -30.73 3.55 10.01
CA ILE A 132 -31.20 2.93 8.76
C ILE A 132 -30.89 1.42 8.69
N ALA A 133 -30.27 0.86 9.72
CA ALA A 133 -29.75 -0.50 9.69
C ALA A 133 -30.86 -1.55 9.47
N GLU A 134 -31.97 -1.46 10.19
CA GLU A 134 -33.09 -2.41 10.06
C GLU A 134 -33.72 -2.38 8.66
N ASP A 135 -34.01 -1.18 8.13
CA ASP A 135 -34.60 -1.01 6.80
C ASP A 135 -33.65 -1.52 5.70
N LEU A 136 -32.37 -1.14 5.79
CA LEU A 136 -31.36 -1.56 4.82
C LEU A 136 -31.15 -3.08 4.82
N ILE A 137 -31.09 -3.72 6.00
CA ILE A 137 -31.01 -5.18 6.11
C ILE A 137 -32.24 -5.85 5.48
N ALA A 138 -33.44 -5.36 5.76
CA ALA A 138 -34.68 -5.93 5.21
C ALA A 138 -34.70 -5.85 3.67
N ARG A 139 -34.32 -4.70 3.09
CA ARG A 139 -34.24 -4.52 1.64
C ARG A 139 -33.17 -5.41 1.01
N LEU A 140 -32.01 -5.55 1.66
CA LEU A 140 -30.95 -6.45 1.19
C LEU A 140 -31.43 -7.91 1.19
N GLN A 141 -32.05 -8.38 2.27
CA GLN A 141 -32.61 -9.73 2.35
C GLN A 141 -33.65 -9.97 1.26
N GLN A 142 -34.58 -9.02 1.05
CA GLN A 142 -35.55 -9.09 -0.05
C GLN A 142 -34.84 -9.16 -1.41
N ARG A 143 -33.87 -8.29 -1.65
CA ARG A 143 -33.13 -8.23 -2.91
C ARG A 143 -32.34 -9.51 -3.20
N MET A 144 -31.80 -10.16 -2.17
CA MET A 144 -31.11 -11.44 -2.26
C MET A 144 -32.02 -12.55 -2.79
N THR A 145 -33.32 -12.54 -2.48
CA THR A 145 -34.28 -13.56 -2.98
C THR A 145 -34.49 -13.52 -4.50
N HIS A 146 -34.13 -12.41 -5.13
CA HIS A 146 -34.24 -12.22 -6.58
C HIS A 146 -32.96 -12.58 -7.34
N LEU A 147 -31.86 -12.93 -6.64
CA LEU A 147 -30.62 -13.37 -7.28
C LEU A 147 -30.76 -14.81 -7.78
N ARG A 148 -30.54 -15.00 -9.08
CA ARG A 148 -30.64 -16.30 -9.75
C ARG A 148 -29.29 -16.99 -9.73
N LEU A 149 -29.23 -18.14 -9.09
CA LEU A 149 -28.07 -19.03 -9.10
C LEU A 149 -28.21 -20.05 -10.22
N GLY A 150 -27.16 -20.30 -10.99
CA GLY A 150 -27.22 -21.29 -12.05
C GLY A 150 -25.99 -21.38 -12.94
N ASP A 151 -26.22 -21.87 -14.16
CA ASP A 151 -25.19 -22.02 -15.18
C ASP A 151 -24.62 -20.64 -15.58
N SER A 152 -23.29 -20.53 -15.56
CA SER A 152 -22.57 -19.29 -15.87
C SER A 152 -22.69 -18.86 -17.35
N LEU A 153 -23.16 -19.74 -18.24
CA LEU A 153 -23.44 -19.39 -19.64
C LEU A 153 -24.87 -18.88 -19.86
N ASP A 154 -25.77 -19.04 -18.89
CA ASP A 154 -27.11 -18.50 -18.96
C ASP A 154 -27.07 -16.99 -18.63
N LYS A 155 -27.44 -16.17 -19.62
CA LYS A 155 -27.46 -14.70 -19.47
C LYS A 155 -28.49 -14.19 -18.47
N THR A 156 -29.34 -15.07 -17.96
CA THR A 156 -30.33 -14.77 -16.92
C THR A 156 -29.85 -15.14 -15.53
N VAL A 157 -28.68 -15.77 -15.39
CA VAL A 157 -28.09 -16.09 -14.09
C VAL A 157 -27.29 -14.90 -13.56
N ASP A 158 -27.47 -14.58 -12.28
CA ASP A 158 -26.77 -13.50 -11.59
C ASP A 158 -25.54 -14.03 -10.83
N LEU A 159 -25.59 -15.28 -10.35
CA LEU A 159 -24.55 -15.95 -9.57
C LEU A 159 -24.18 -17.31 -10.17
N GLY A 160 -22.96 -17.43 -10.67
CA GLY A 160 -22.44 -18.65 -11.29
C GLY A 160 -21.80 -19.64 -10.31
N ALA A 161 -20.88 -20.45 -10.83
CA ALA A 161 -20.05 -21.33 -10.02
C ALA A 161 -18.87 -20.58 -9.38
N MET A 162 -18.47 -21.04 -8.20
CA MET A 162 -17.19 -20.70 -7.57
C MET A 162 -16.04 -21.22 -8.42
N VAL A 163 -14.88 -20.58 -8.33
CA VAL A 163 -13.70 -20.94 -9.14
C VAL A 163 -13.18 -22.36 -8.87
N ASP A 164 -13.27 -22.83 -7.63
CA ASP A 164 -12.72 -24.11 -7.19
C ASP A 164 -13.41 -24.63 -5.91
N GLU A 165 -13.38 -25.96 -5.71
CA GLU A 165 -13.95 -26.62 -4.52
C GLU A 165 -13.27 -26.20 -3.22
N SER A 166 -11.94 -25.99 -3.24
CA SER A 166 -11.20 -25.51 -2.06
C SER A 166 -11.68 -24.12 -1.63
N GLN A 167 -11.99 -23.25 -2.60
CA GLN A 167 -12.53 -21.92 -2.32
C GLN A 167 -13.93 -22.00 -1.71
N ARG A 168 -14.80 -22.87 -2.24
CA ARG A 168 -16.14 -23.12 -1.68
C ARG A 168 -16.08 -23.66 -0.25
N ALA A 169 -15.15 -24.60 0.01
CA ALA A 169 -14.94 -25.18 1.32
C ALA A 169 -14.43 -24.14 2.32
N LEU A 170 -13.50 -23.28 1.91
CA LEU A 170 -12.98 -22.18 2.73
C LEU A 170 -14.08 -21.20 3.11
N ILE A 171 -14.95 -20.81 2.16
CA ILE A 171 -16.08 -19.92 2.46
C ILE A 171 -17.02 -20.57 3.49
N SER A 172 -17.34 -21.86 3.30
CA SER A 172 -18.15 -22.62 4.26
C SER A 172 -17.55 -22.62 5.67
N GLU A 173 -16.23 -22.84 5.79
CA GLU A 173 -15.51 -22.82 7.08
C GLU A 173 -15.72 -21.49 7.80
N TYR A 174 -15.50 -20.37 7.11
CA TYR A 174 -15.63 -19.03 7.70
C TYR A 174 -17.06 -18.69 8.12
N VAL A 175 -18.05 -19.09 7.31
CA VAL A 175 -19.47 -18.83 7.61
C VAL A 175 -19.93 -19.63 8.82
N GLU A 176 -19.53 -20.91 8.91
CA GLU A 176 -19.87 -21.75 10.07
C GLU A 176 -19.10 -21.34 11.33
N GLU A 177 -17.85 -20.89 11.21
CA GLU A 177 -17.10 -20.26 12.30
C GLU A 177 -17.86 -19.05 12.84
N ALA A 178 -18.29 -18.12 11.97
CA ALA A 178 -19.08 -16.95 12.37
C ALA A 178 -20.41 -17.34 13.05
N ARG A 179 -21.12 -18.34 12.51
CA ARG A 179 -22.35 -18.87 13.11
C ARG A 179 -22.09 -19.41 14.53
N SER A 180 -20.99 -20.13 14.72
CA SER A 180 -20.59 -20.68 16.03
C SER A 180 -20.20 -19.60 17.05
N GLU A 181 -19.68 -18.46 16.59
CA GLU A 181 -19.37 -17.29 17.41
C GLU A 181 -20.61 -16.46 17.80
N GLY A 182 -21.79 -16.82 17.28
CA GLY A 182 -23.06 -16.15 17.58
C GLY A 182 -23.49 -15.10 16.56
N ALA A 183 -22.83 -15.03 15.40
CA ALA A 183 -23.30 -14.18 14.30
C ALA A 183 -24.58 -14.77 13.67
N GLU A 184 -25.44 -13.89 13.18
CA GLU A 184 -26.65 -14.26 12.46
C GLU A 184 -26.33 -14.40 10.98
N VAL A 185 -26.60 -15.57 10.43
CA VAL A 185 -26.33 -15.89 9.02
C VAL A 185 -27.65 -16.04 8.26
N TYR A 186 -27.87 -15.14 7.31
CA TYR A 186 -28.97 -15.21 6.36
C TYR A 186 -28.48 -15.68 4.99
N GLN A 187 -29.09 -16.76 4.49
CA GLN A 187 -28.83 -17.35 3.18
C GLN A 187 -30.16 -17.67 2.52
N VAL A 188 -30.25 -17.44 1.20
CA VAL A 188 -31.43 -17.83 0.42
C VAL A 188 -31.38 -19.33 0.16
N GLU A 189 -32.48 -20.04 0.46
CA GLU A 189 -32.61 -21.46 0.15
C GLU A 189 -32.51 -21.67 -1.37
N THR A 190 -31.51 -22.43 -1.80
CA THR A 190 -31.24 -22.70 -3.22
C THR A 190 -30.79 -24.15 -3.38
N ASP A 191 -31.08 -24.78 -4.52
CA ASP A 191 -30.62 -26.15 -4.82
C ASP A 191 -29.15 -26.12 -5.29
N VAL A 192 -28.25 -25.77 -4.37
CA VAL A 192 -26.81 -25.62 -4.62
C VAL A 192 -26.13 -26.96 -4.93
N LYS A 193 -26.79 -28.10 -4.66
CA LYS A 193 -26.16 -29.44 -4.63
C LYS A 193 -25.70 -29.95 -5.99
N LYS A 194 -26.19 -29.37 -7.10
CA LYS A 194 -25.86 -29.83 -8.47
C LYS A 194 -24.72 -29.04 -9.13
N GLN A 195 -24.28 -27.94 -8.55
CA GLN A 195 -23.28 -27.04 -9.14
C GLN A 195 -22.27 -26.60 -8.08
N LEU A 196 -21.07 -26.19 -8.50
CA LEU A 196 -20.05 -25.65 -7.60
C LEU A 196 -20.40 -24.21 -7.14
N CYS A 197 -21.67 -23.95 -6.82
CA CYS A 197 -22.16 -22.63 -6.44
C CYS A 197 -22.07 -22.43 -4.92
N TYR A 198 -22.20 -21.17 -4.48
CA TYR A 198 -22.35 -20.82 -3.07
C TYR A 198 -23.47 -19.77 -2.91
N PRO A 199 -24.38 -19.92 -1.94
CA PRO A 199 -25.51 -19.01 -1.81
C PRO A 199 -25.06 -17.59 -1.40
N PRO A 200 -25.74 -16.54 -1.89
CA PRO A 200 -25.53 -15.19 -1.37
C PRO A 200 -25.79 -15.19 0.12
N THR A 201 -24.83 -14.68 0.89
CA THR A 201 -24.83 -14.77 2.35
C THR A 201 -24.71 -13.38 2.96
N LEU A 202 -25.60 -13.05 3.88
CA LEU A 202 -25.55 -11.85 4.71
C LEU A 202 -25.30 -12.27 6.16
N ILE A 203 -24.28 -11.68 6.78
CA ILE A 203 -23.92 -11.94 8.18
C ILE A 203 -24.11 -10.66 8.98
N THR A 204 -24.97 -10.72 9.99
CA THR A 204 -25.23 -9.65 10.96
C THR A 204 -24.77 -10.08 12.35
N ASN A 205 -24.72 -9.14 13.30
CA ASN A 205 -24.35 -9.41 14.70
C ASN A 205 -22.97 -10.08 14.91
N ALA A 206 -22.06 -9.94 13.94
CA ALA A 206 -20.70 -10.43 14.07
C ALA A 206 -19.85 -9.49 14.95
N SER A 207 -19.02 -10.07 15.82
CA SER A 207 -18.06 -9.32 16.62
C SER A 207 -17.01 -8.62 15.73
N THR A 208 -16.62 -7.39 16.05
CA THR A 208 -15.63 -6.62 15.26
C THR A 208 -14.23 -7.25 15.27
N VAL A 209 -13.95 -8.17 16.19
CA VAL A 209 -12.69 -8.93 16.26
C VAL A 209 -12.75 -10.29 15.56
N SER A 210 -13.94 -10.73 15.12
CA SER A 210 -14.15 -12.01 14.44
C SER A 210 -13.33 -12.10 13.16
N ARG A 211 -12.98 -13.34 12.79
CA ARG A 211 -12.20 -13.61 11.57
C ARG A 211 -12.94 -13.14 10.31
N ILE A 212 -14.26 -13.36 10.25
CA ILE A 212 -15.12 -12.98 9.12
C ILE A 212 -15.15 -11.47 8.86
N VAL A 213 -15.04 -10.64 9.92
CA VAL A 213 -14.97 -9.18 9.79
C VAL A 213 -13.60 -8.72 9.31
N ARG A 214 -12.52 -9.34 9.80
CA ARG A 214 -11.13 -8.84 9.63
C ARG A 214 -10.41 -9.40 8.41
N GLN A 215 -10.67 -10.64 8.04
CA GLN A 215 -9.97 -11.34 6.96
C GLN A 215 -10.80 -11.35 5.68
N GLU A 216 -10.12 -11.34 4.55
CA GLU A 216 -10.74 -11.50 3.25
C GLU A 216 -11.00 -12.98 2.97
N ILE A 217 -12.16 -13.25 2.36
CA ILE A 217 -12.67 -14.61 2.13
C ILE A 217 -12.89 -14.94 0.65
N PHE A 218 -12.97 -13.93 -0.23
CA PHE A 218 -13.27 -14.08 -1.66
C PHE A 218 -14.49 -14.97 -1.96
N GLY A 219 -15.66 -14.54 -1.49
CA GLY A 219 -16.91 -15.27 -1.68
C GLY A 219 -18.12 -14.33 -1.61
N PRO A 220 -19.32 -14.80 -1.99
CA PRO A 220 -20.56 -13.99 -2.05
C PRO A 220 -21.14 -13.74 -0.65
N VAL A 221 -20.30 -13.29 0.29
CA VAL A 221 -20.60 -13.12 1.70
C VAL A 221 -20.37 -11.66 2.10
N LEU A 222 -21.44 -11.04 2.58
CA LEU A 222 -21.46 -9.69 3.11
C LEU A 222 -21.52 -9.71 4.62
N VAL A 223 -20.62 -9.00 5.29
CA VAL A 223 -20.67 -8.80 6.75
C VAL A 223 -21.15 -7.38 7.04
N ALA A 224 -22.25 -7.26 7.78
CA ALA A 224 -22.88 -5.99 8.11
C ALA A 224 -22.62 -5.62 9.58
N LEU A 225 -22.12 -4.40 9.79
CA LEU A 225 -21.88 -3.79 11.09
C LEU A 225 -22.56 -2.43 11.13
N THR A 226 -22.89 -1.95 12.34
CA THR A 226 -23.47 -0.62 12.53
C THR A 226 -22.46 0.39 13.05
N PHE A 227 -22.77 1.67 12.88
CA PHE A 227 -22.07 2.79 13.51
C PHE A 227 -23.05 3.91 13.87
N ARG A 228 -22.68 4.79 14.80
CA ARG A 228 -23.49 5.93 15.24
C ARG A 228 -23.07 7.25 14.62
N THR A 229 -21.78 7.43 14.40
CA THR A 229 -21.20 8.70 13.96
C THR A 229 -20.24 8.50 12.80
N ALA A 230 -20.05 9.53 11.97
CA ALA A 230 -19.06 9.49 10.89
C ALA A 230 -17.64 9.14 11.38
N LYS A 231 -17.26 9.64 12.56
CA LYS A 231 -15.96 9.32 13.18
C LYS A 231 -15.82 7.83 13.51
N GLU A 232 -16.89 7.21 14.00
CA GLU A 232 -16.93 5.77 14.26
C GLU A 232 -16.89 4.96 12.96
N ALA A 233 -17.62 5.38 11.92
CA ALA A 233 -17.57 4.76 10.60
C ALA A 233 -16.13 4.75 10.05
N ILE A 234 -15.42 5.89 10.12
CA ILE A 234 -14.03 6.01 9.70
C ILE A 234 -13.12 5.10 10.53
N ALA A 235 -13.32 5.03 11.85
CA ALA A 235 -12.52 4.18 12.72
C ALA A 235 -12.72 2.69 12.40
N LEU A 236 -13.96 2.24 12.21
CA LEU A 236 -14.30 0.86 11.83
C LEU A 236 -13.76 0.52 10.43
N ALA A 237 -13.93 1.42 9.46
CA ALA A 237 -13.43 1.28 8.11
C ALA A 237 -11.89 1.14 8.08
N ASN A 238 -11.18 1.98 8.84
CA ASN A 238 -9.72 1.95 8.89
C ASN A 238 -9.15 0.84 9.80
N ASN A 239 -9.98 0.21 10.64
CA ASN A 239 -9.61 -0.93 11.49
C ASN A 239 -9.51 -2.23 10.68
N SER A 240 -8.61 -2.23 9.70
CA SER A 240 -8.26 -3.36 8.86
C SER A 240 -6.77 -3.27 8.51
N PRO A 241 -6.06 -4.40 8.42
CA PRO A 241 -4.70 -4.42 7.87
C PRO A 241 -4.69 -4.03 6.38
N TYR A 242 -5.83 -4.10 5.71
CA TYR A 242 -5.99 -3.78 4.29
C TYR A 242 -6.35 -2.31 4.05
N GLY A 243 -6.13 -1.87 2.82
CA GLY A 243 -6.38 -0.50 2.35
C GLY A 243 -6.43 -0.42 0.83
N LEU A 244 -7.25 -1.26 0.19
CA LEU A 244 -7.36 -1.30 -1.27
C LEU A 244 -8.38 -0.30 -1.81
N ALA A 245 -9.67 -0.58 -1.58
CA ALA A 245 -10.78 0.24 -2.04
C ALA A 245 -11.79 0.48 -0.91
N GLY A 246 -12.80 1.31 -1.17
CA GLY A 246 -13.97 1.51 -0.31
C GLY A 246 -15.03 2.36 -1.00
N SER A 247 -16.23 2.44 -0.42
CA SER A 247 -17.28 3.33 -0.90
C SER A 247 -18.01 4.03 0.22
N VAL A 248 -18.49 5.24 -0.06
CA VAL A 248 -19.27 6.07 0.86
C VAL A 248 -20.57 6.47 0.18
N TRP A 249 -21.69 6.25 0.87
CA TRP A 249 -23.03 6.52 0.37
C TRP A 249 -23.72 7.56 1.26
N SER A 250 -24.06 8.71 0.67
CA SER A 250 -24.78 9.82 1.31
C SER A 250 -25.18 10.86 0.25
N GLU A 251 -26.38 11.43 0.35
CA GLU A 251 -26.78 12.60 -0.45
C GLU A 251 -26.14 13.90 0.07
N ASN A 252 -25.53 13.88 1.26
CA ASN A 252 -24.71 14.98 1.76
C ASN A 252 -23.27 14.86 1.23
N LEU A 253 -23.00 15.55 0.12
CA LEU A 253 -21.69 15.50 -0.53
C LEU A 253 -20.53 15.94 0.37
N ALA A 254 -20.73 16.93 1.25
CA ALA A 254 -19.68 17.39 2.15
C ALA A 254 -19.25 16.28 3.12
N LEU A 255 -20.23 15.58 3.70
CA LEU A 255 -19.98 14.41 4.54
C LEU A 255 -19.30 13.29 3.76
N ALA A 256 -19.80 12.98 2.56
CA ALA A 256 -19.25 11.91 1.74
C ALA A 256 -17.76 12.16 1.38
N LEU A 257 -17.42 13.39 0.98
CA LEU A 257 -16.04 13.77 0.65
C LEU A 257 -15.12 13.78 1.88
N GLU A 258 -15.58 14.29 3.02
CA GLU A 258 -14.79 14.29 4.26
C GLU A 258 -14.46 12.86 4.72
N VAL A 259 -15.46 11.97 4.67
CA VAL A 259 -15.26 10.55 4.99
C VAL A 259 -14.33 9.91 3.98
N ALA A 260 -14.54 10.13 2.68
CA ALA A 260 -13.70 9.56 1.62
C ALA A 260 -12.23 9.93 1.76
N MET A 261 -11.92 11.20 2.05
CA MET A 261 -10.56 11.67 2.29
C MET A 261 -9.91 11.08 3.56
N SER A 262 -10.74 10.66 4.51
CA SER A 262 -10.31 10.08 5.79
C SER A 262 -10.11 8.55 5.75
N LEU A 263 -10.54 7.89 4.67
CA LEU A 263 -10.34 6.46 4.49
C LEU A 263 -8.90 6.16 4.07
N GLN A 264 -8.29 5.17 4.73
CA GLN A 264 -6.98 4.63 4.38
C GLN A 264 -7.14 3.56 3.30
N ALA A 265 -7.50 4.00 2.10
CA ALA A 265 -7.67 3.17 0.91
C ALA A 265 -6.96 3.80 -0.28
N GLY A 266 -6.64 3.00 -1.29
CA GLY A 266 -6.10 3.50 -2.55
C GLY A 266 -7.15 4.13 -3.46
N VAL A 267 -8.39 3.64 -3.38
CA VAL A 267 -9.53 4.12 -4.16
C VAL A 267 -10.75 4.26 -3.25
N VAL A 268 -11.50 5.35 -3.40
CA VAL A 268 -12.79 5.53 -2.72
C VAL A 268 -13.83 6.02 -3.72
N TRP A 269 -14.97 5.32 -3.77
CA TRP A 269 -16.12 5.72 -4.59
C TRP A 269 -17.16 6.43 -3.73
N VAL A 270 -17.77 7.50 -4.25
CA VAL A 270 -18.88 8.19 -3.62
C VAL A 270 -20.15 7.88 -4.40
N ASN A 271 -21.19 7.38 -3.72
CA ASN A 271 -22.47 6.96 -4.30
C ASN A 271 -22.32 6.01 -5.50
N GLY A 272 -21.39 5.05 -5.36
CA GLY A 272 -21.09 4.03 -6.35
C GLY A 272 -20.05 3.05 -5.81
N HIS A 273 -19.80 1.97 -6.54
CA HIS A 273 -18.79 0.97 -6.18
C HIS A 273 -18.27 0.27 -7.45
N ASN A 274 -17.03 -0.25 -7.43
CA ASN A 274 -16.43 -0.97 -8.56
C ASN A 274 -16.43 -0.20 -9.90
N VAL A 275 -16.30 1.13 -9.84
CA VAL A 275 -16.15 1.97 -11.04
C VAL A 275 -14.67 2.04 -11.42
N PHE A 276 -14.30 1.43 -12.54
CA PHE A 276 -12.93 1.36 -13.05
C PHE A 276 -12.82 2.07 -14.41
N ASP A 277 -11.70 2.75 -14.62
CA ASP A 277 -11.34 3.35 -15.90
C ASP A 277 -9.83 3.19 -16.12
N ALA A 278 -9.40 2.96 -17.37
CA ALA A 278 -7.99 2.76 -17.69
C ALA A 278 -7.11 3.99 -17.39
N ALA A 279 -7.70 5.19 -17.36
CA ALA A 279 -7.04 6.44 -17.00
C ALA A 279 -6.97 6.68 -15.49
N ALA A 280 -7.66 5.88 -14.68
CA ALA A 280 -7.66 5.99 -13.22
C ALA A 280 -6.68 4.98 -12.59
N GLY A 281 -5.72 5.46 -11.80
CA GLY A 281 -4.81 4.60 -11.06
C GLY A 281 -5.53 3.86 -9.93
N PHE A 282 -5.44 2.53 -9.92
CA PHE A 282 -5.92 1.62 -8.87
C PHE A 282 -4.74 0.94 -8.18
N GLY A 283 -4.82 0.70 -6.88
CA GLY A 283 -3.81 -0.07 -6.14
C GLY A 283 -3.85 0.22 -4.64
N GLY A 284 -3.30 -0.69 -3.84
CA GLY A 284 -3.49 -0.66 -2.39
C GLY A 284 -2.56 0.25 -1.60
N CYS A 285 -2.83 0.33 -0.29
CA CYS A 285 -1.89 0.69 0.75
C CYS A 285 -1.93 -0.35 1.89
N LYS A 286 -1.10 -0.18 2.93
CA LYS A 286 -0.95 -1.14 4.04
C LYS A 286 -0.61 -2.54 3.53
N GLU A 287 -1.35 -3.58 3.95
CA GLU A 287 -1.15 -4.96 3.51
C GLU A 287 -1.81 -5.27 2.16
N SER A 288 -2.60 -4.35 1.59
CA SER A 288 -3.13 -4.49 0.22
C SER A 288 -2.08 -4.22 -0.86
N GLY A 289 -0.83 -3.98 -0.46
CA GLY A 289 0.31 -3.86 -1.36
C GLY A 289 0.68 -2.42 -1.72
N PHE A 290 1.37 -2.27 -2.85
CA PHE A 290 1.96 -1.00 -3.30
C PHE A 290 2.21 -1.02 -4.81
N GLY A 291 2.28 0.18 -5.38
CA GLY A 291 2.23 0.41 -6.83
C GLY A 291 0.83 0.85 -7.25
N ARG A 292 0.70 1.25 -8.51
CA ARG A 292 -0.57 1.60 -9.14
C ARG A 292 -0.66 0.97 -10.53
N SER A 293 -1.87 0.56 -10.88
CA SER A 293 -2.26 -0.02 -12.15
C SER A 293 -3.30 0.90 -12.80
N GLY A 294 -3.12 1.29 -14.06
CA GLY A 294 -3.95 2.31 -14.72
C GLY A 294 -3.46 3.74 -14.47
N GLY A 295 -3.97 4.66 -15.28
CA GLY A 295 -3.56 6.07 -15.27
C GLY A 295 -2.11 6.31 -15.69
N LYS A 296 -1.66 7.56 -15.54
CA LYS A 296 -0.25 7.94 -15.79
C LYS A 296 0.65 7.37 -14.70
N GLU A 297 0.13 7.28 -13.49
CA GLU A 297 0.76 6.74 -12.29
C GLU A 297 1.19 5.29 -12.53
N GLY A 298 0.33 4.47 -13.14
CA GLY A 298 0.65 3.10 -13.49
C GLY A 298 1.61 2.95 -14.68
N LEU A 299 1.85 3.99 -15.48
CA LEU A 299 2.91 3.98 -16.49
C LEU A 299 4.29 4.17 -15.86
N PHE A 300 4.40 5.04 -14.85
CA PHE A 300 5.64 5.25 -14.10
C PHE A 300 6.14 3.99 -13.40
N GLU A 301 5.25 3.04 -13.14
CA GLU A 301 5.62 1.72 -12.63
C GLU A 301 6.51 0.91 -13.59
N TYR A 302 6.48 1.19 -14.90
CA TYR A 302 7.18 0.41 -15.95
C TYR A 302 8.34 1.15 -16.60
N VAL A 303 8.78 2.26 -16.02
CA VAL A 303 9.94 3.02 -16.48
C VAL A 303 10.91 3.31 -15.34
N ARG A 304 12.11 3.71 -15.71
CA ARG A 304 13.16 4.24 -14.84
C ARG A 304 13.78 5.48 -15.51
N PRO A 305 14.35 6.41 -14.74
CA PRO A 305 15.12 7.52 -15.32
C PRO A 305 16.25 7.00 -16.22
N ALA A 306 16.44 7.63 -17.37
CA ALA A 306 17.45 7.19 -18.36
C ALA A 306 18.89 7.27 -17.82
N TRP A 307 19.15 8.13 -16.84
CA TRP A 307 20.45 8.29 -16.19
C TRP A 307 20.69 7.25 -15.07
N GLU A 308 19.66 6.51 -14.65
CA GLU A 308 19.77 5.53 -13.57
C GLU A 308 20.18 4.14 -14.11
N ASN A 309 21.40 3.73 -13.82
CA ASN A 309 21.88 2.38 -14.15
C ASN A 309 21.10 1.32 -13.37
N ARG A 310 20.92 0.12 -13.96
CA ARG A 310 20.20 -0.96 -13.27
C ARG A 310 21.17 -1.61 -12.30
N PRO A 311 20.94 -1.55 -10.98
CA PRO A 311 21.70 -2.40 -10.08
C PRO A 311 21.29 -3.86 -10.34
N ARG A 312 22.26 -4.71 -10.69
CA ARG A 312 22.12 -6.18 -10.74
C ARG A 312 22.94 -6.80 -9.60
N PRO A 313 22.57 -6.56 -8.34
CA PRO A 313 23.25 -7.16 -7.20
C PRO A 313 23.07 -8.68 -7.25
N ASN A 314 24.07 -9.41 -6.76
CA ASN A 314 23.92 -10.81 -6.39
C ASN A 314 23.54 -10.85 -4.91
N PRO A 315 22.25 -10.94 -4.55
CA PRO A 315 21.85 -10.97 -3.16
C PRO A 315 22.44 -12.20 -2.46
N THR A 316 23.16 -11.98 -1.37
CA THR A 316 23.51 -13.03 -0.42
C THR A 316 22.28 -13.44 0.37
N GLU A 317 22.18 -14.73 0.73
CA GLU A 317 21.06 -15.23 1.52
C GLU A 317 21.07 -14.56 2.91
N VAL A 318 20.07 -13.72 3.17
CA VAL A 318 19.93 -13.01 4.44
C VAL A 318 19.12 -13.85 5.41
N ASN A 319 19.74 -14.30 6.50
CA ASN A 319 19.01 -14.92 7.60
C ASN A 319 18.26 -13.85 8.42
N TYR A 320 16.97 -13.65 8.12
CA TYR A 320 16.14 -12.65 8.81
C TYR A 320 15.96 -12.89 10.31
N LYS A 321 16.22 -14.10 10.83
CA LYS A 321 16.18 -14.36 12.29
C LYS A 321 17.40 -13.77 13.01
N THR A 322 18.53 -13.68 12.32
CA THR A 322 19.80 -13.16 12.87
C THR A 322 20.21 -11.83 12.26
N PHE A 323 19.49 -11.35 11.24
CA PHE A 323 19.74 -10.05 10.59
C PHE A 323 19.62 -8.93 11.61
N ALA A 324 20.69 -8.13 11.75
CA ALA A 324 20.83 -7.07 12.75
C ALA A 324 20.71 -7.53 14.22
N ALA A 325 20.85 -8.83 14.50
CA ALA A 325 20.88 -9.37 15.87
C ALA A 325 22.29 -9.32 16.49
N SER A 326 23.35 -9.29 15.67
CA SER A 326 24.73 -9.12 16.13
C SER A 326 25.08 -7.64 16.28
N TYR A 327 25.57 -7.27 17.46
CA TYR A 327 26.12 -5.96 17.72
C TYR A 327 27.56 -5.90 17.19
N GLY A 328 27.83 -5.02 16.23
CA GLY A 328 29.17 -4.50 15.95
C GLY A 328 30.20 -5.39 15.21
N VAL A 329 29.98 -5.79 13.95
CA VAL A 329 31.08 -6.42 13.18
C VAL A 329 31.42 -5.75 11.83
N ASN A 330 30.55 -4.94 11.22
CA ASN A 330 30.89 -4.22 9.99
C ASN A 330 30.16 -2.88 9.93
N LEU A 331 30.64 -1.90 10.70
CA LEU A 331 30.17 -0.54 10.54
C LEU A 331 30.85 0.07 9.30
N PRO A 332 30.11 0.74 8.41
CA PRO A 332 30.75 1.47 7.33
C PRO A 332 31.71 2.52 7.94
N PRO A 333 32.93 2.65 7.41
CA PRO A 333 33.90 3.59 7.93
C PRO A 333 33.38 5.02 7.79
N VAL A 334 33.74 5.89 8.74
CA VAL A 334 33.42 7.32 8.61
C VAL A 334 34.24 7.89 7.44
N PRO A 335 33.65 8.64 6.49
CA PRO A 335 34.40 9.33 5.44
C PRO A 335 35.54 10.16 6.05
N GLY A 336 36.78 9.89 5.64
CA GLY A 336 37.99 10.49 6.23
C GLY A 336 38.81 9.56 7.13
N GLN A 337 38.25 8.42 7.57
CA GLN A 337 38.97 7.36 8.33
C GLN A 337 39.58 6.27 7.43
N MET A 338 39.54 6.45 6.11
CA MET A 338 39.99 5.47 5.12
C MET A 338 41.06 6.09 4.22
N GLU A 339 42.22 5.46 4.12
CA GLU A 339 43.25 5.78 3.13
C GLU A 339 43.55 4.50 2.32
N GLY A 340 43.36 4.54 1.00
CA GLY A 340 43.57 3.36 0.14
C GLY A 340 42.68 2.13 0.45
N GLY A 341 41.54 2.32 1.13
CA GLY A 341 40.65 1.22 1.50
C GLY A 341 40.97 0.56 2.86
N GLN A 342 41.95 1.09 3.61
CA GLN A 342 42.28 0.62 4.96
C GLN A 342 41.92 1.67 6.03
N PRO A 343 41.47 1.23 7.23
CA PRO A 343 41.25 2.14 8.36
C PRO A 343 42.56 2.81 8.79
N LEU A 344 42.53 4.13 9.00
CA LEU A 344 43.68 4.86 9.54
C LEU A 344 44.05 4.33 10.95
N PRO A 345 45.35 4.29 11.30
CA PRO A 345 45.77 3.85 12.62
C PRO A 345 45.17 4.73 13.72
N LEU A 346 44.44 4.12 14.64
CA LEU A 346 43.87 4.80 15.80
C LEU A 346 45.00 5.29 16.71
N GLN A 347 45.18 6.60 16.82
CA GLN A 347 46.07 7.16 17.83
C GLN A 347 45.37 7.13 19.20
N PRO A 348 46.04 6.73 20.29
CA PRO A 348 45.50 6.86 21.64
C PRO A 348 45.41 8.34 22.00
N SER A 349 44.28 8.98 21.66
CA SER A 349 44.02 10.37 22.01
C SER A 349 43.26 10.46 23.33
N PRO A 350 43.60 11.41 24.21
CA PRO A 350 42.86 11.65 25.44
C PRO A 350 41.43 12.07 25.14
N VAL A 351 40.50 11.71 26.02
CA VAL A 351 39.10 12.16 25.98
C VAL A 351 39.09 13.69 25.86
N PRO A 352 38.25 14.28 24.98
CA PRO A 352 38.15 15.73 24.87
C PRO A 352 37.88 16.37 26.24
N SER A 353 38.56 17.46 26.56
CA SER A 353 38.42 18.18 27.84
C SER A 353 37.04 18.83 28.03
N VAL A 354 36.26 18.94 26.95
CA VAL A 354 34.90 19.47 26.92
C VAL A 354 33.95 18.36 26.51
N ASP A 355 32.80 18.25 27.19
CA ASP A 355 31.76 17.29 26.79
C ASP A 355 31.24 17.60 25.38
N ARG A 356 31.65 16.73 24.44
CA ARG A 356 31.21 16.74 23.04
C ARG A 356 30.46 15.45 22.71
N THR A 357 29.61 14.99 23.63
CA THR A 357 28.79 13.79 23.46
C THR A 357 27.43 14.14 22.84
N TYR A 358 27.31 13.89 21.54
CA TYR A 358 26.06 14.10 20.80
C TYR A 358 25.04 12.99 21.09
N LYS A 359 23.79 13.41 21.19
CA LYS A 359 22.63 12.59 21.51
C LYS A 359 21.83 12.28 20.25
N LEU A 360 20.90 11.32 20.34
CA LEU A 360 19.91 11.07 19.30
C LEU A 360 18.83 12.17 19.33
N TYR A 361 18.09 12.34 18.24
CA TYR A 361 16.99 13.30 18.17
C TYR A 361 15.70 12.61 17.70
N TYR A 362 14.71 12.52 18.59
CA TYR A 362 13.38 12.04 18.27
C TYR A 362 12.35 12.62 19.26
N GLY A 363 11.12 12.79 18.80
CA GLY A 363 10.05 13.37 19.63
C GLY A 363 10.33 14.82 20.06
N GLY A 364 10.98 15.61 19.21
CA GLY A 364 11.24 17.04 19.45
C GLY A 364 12.34 17.34 20.48
N ALA A 365 13.09 16.34 20.95
CA ALA A 365 14.12 16.53 21.98
C ALA A 365 15.35 15.64 21.76
N GLN A 366 16.48 16.06 22.33
CA GLN A 366 17.68 15.23 22.40
C GLN A 366 17.52 14.10 23.42
N LYS A 367 17.91 12.88 23.06
CA LYS A 367 17.77 11.66 23.87
C LYS A 367 19.07 10.87 23.92
N ARG A 368 19.45 10.40 25.11
CA ARG A 368 20.59 9.48 25.26
C ARG A 368 20.24 8.15 24.58
N ALA A 369 21.23 7.52 23.96
CA ALA A 369 21.04 6.19 23.40
C ALA A 369 20.65 5.20 24.51
N CYS A 370 19.65 4.35 24.26
CA CYS A 370 19.16 3.41 25.27
C CYS A 370 20.21 2.38 25.69
N GLY A 371 21.13 2.02 24.79
CA GLY A 371 22.26 1.15 25.11
C GLY A 371 23.30 1.81 26.01
N MET A 372 23.20 3.13 26.23
CA MET A 372 24.15 3.95 26.99
C MET A 372 25.60 3.91 26.45
N TYR A 373 25.79 3.31 25.28
CA TYR A 373 27.06 3.34 24.55
C TYR A 373 27.13 4.59 23.68
N SER A 374 28.35 5.11 23.57
CA SER A 374 28.70 6.15 22.61
C SER A 374 29.99 5.74 21.92
N ARG A 375 30.09 6.08 20.64
CA ARG A 375 31.26 5.77 19.82
C ARG A 375 32.04 7.04 19.53
N PRO A 376 33.38 6.99 19.53
CA PRO A 376 34.21 8.13 19.17
C PRO A 376 34.07 8.43 17.66
N VAL A 377 34.06 9.71 17.32
CA VAL A 377 34.16 10.23 15.97
C VAL A 377 35.54 10.86 15.83
N HIS A 378 36.34 10.35 14.90
CA HIS A 378 37.68 10.86 14.63
C HIS A 378 37.67 11.79 13.42
N ASP A 379 38.58 12.77 13.42
CA ASP A 379 38.97 13.51 12.22
C ASP A 379 39.89 12.69 11.32
N ARG A 380 40.29 13.27 10.18
CA ARG A 380 41.26 12.68 9.23
C ARG A 380 42.62 12.36 9.86
N SER A 381 43.03 13.07 10.92
CA SER A 381 44.30 12.82 11.60
C SER A 381 44.23 11.66 12.61
N GLY A 382 43.04 11.08 12.82
CA GLY A 382 42.80 10.03 13.81
C GLY A 382 42.54 10.58 15.22
N LYS A 383 42.36 11.90 15.38
CA LYS A 383 42.08 12.54 16.67
C LYS A 383 40.57 12.51 16.96
N VAL A 384 40.21 12.22 18.20
CA VAL A 384 38.80 12.21 18.66
C VAL A 384 38.24 13.63 18.67
N LEU A 385 37.24 13.91 17.83
CA LEU A 385 36.52 15.18 17.77
C LEU A 385 35.34 15.24 18.74
N ALA A 386 34.60 14.14 18.84
CA ALA A 386 33.34 14.03 19.57
C ALA A 386 32.94 12.57 19.81
N TYR A 387 31.90 12.36 20.62
CA TYR A 387 31.24 11.06 20.77
C TYR A 387 29.80 11.15 20.24
N VAL A 388 29.28 10.08 19.65
CA VAL A 388 27.89 9.98 19.20
C VAL A 388 27.22 8.76 19.83
N GLY A 389 25.96 8.91 20.27
CA GLY A 389 25.19 7.80 20.83
C GLY A 389 24.98 6.65 19.84
N ASP A 390 25.20 5.42 20.28
CA ASP A 390 25.03 4.21 19.46
C ASP A 390 23.57 3.71 19.55
N GLY A 391 22.80 3.94 18.48
CA GLY A 391 21.37 3.69 18.44
C GLY A 391 21.02 2.20 18.45
N SER A 392 20.11 1.81 19.34
CA SER A 392 19.64 0.43 19.48
C SER A 392 18.24 0.22 18.86
N ARG A 393 17.79 -1.03 18.77
CA ARG A 393 16.40 -1.38 18.42
C ARG A 393 15.37 -0.65 19.31
N LYS A 394 15.71 -0.38 20.58
CA LYS A 394 14.83 0.35 21.50
C LYS A 394 14.72 1.83 21.12
N ASP A 395 15.81 2.45 20.67
CA ASP A 395 15.80 3.83 20.18
C ASP A 395 14.95 3.96 18.91
N VAL A 396 15.07 3.00 17.98
CA VAL A 396 14.19 2.93 16.80
C VAL A 396 12.73 2.80 17.19
N ARG A 397 12.39 1.93 18.15
CA ARG A 397 11.02 1.80 18.67
C ARG A 397 10.51 3.13 19.23
N ASN A 398 11.28 3.79 20.08
CA ASN A 398 10.90 5.07 20.67
C ASN A 398 10.69 6.16 19.60
N ALA A 399 11.51 6.18 18.55
CA ALA A 399 11.37 7.10 17.42
C ALA A 399 10.09 6.83 16.61
N VAL A 400 9.75 5.55 16.37
CA VAL A 400 8.49 5.15 15.71
C VAL A 400 7.28 5.54 16.57
N GLU A 401 7.31 5.32 17.87
CA GLU A 401 6.25 5.76 18.79
C GLU A 401 6.06 7.28 18.78
N ALA A 402 7.16 8.05 18.73
CA ALA A 402 7.10 9.49 18.61
C ALA A 402 6.51 9.94 17.26
N ALA A 403 6.89 9.29 16.16
CA ALA A 403 6.33 9.55 14.84
C ALA A 403 4.83 9.23 14.78
N HIS A 404 4.39 8.11 15.37
CA HIS A 404 2.98 7.72 15.43
C HIS A 404 2.14 8.71 16.27
N LYS A 405 2.72 9.34 17.29
CA LYS A 405 2.05 10.41 18.04
C LYS A 405 1.94 11.72 17.24
N ALA A 406 2.89 11.98 16.34
CA ALA A 406 2.95 13.21 15.55
C ALA A 406 2.21 13.12 14.20
N VAL A 407 2.01 11.91 13.65
CA VAL A 407 1.51 11.74 12.27
C VAL A 407 0.17 12.44 12.06
N THR A 408 -0.80 12.29 12.98
CA THR A 408 -2.14 12.89 12.85
C THR A 408 -2.09 14.42 12.82
N SER A 409 -1.25 15.03 13.65
CA SER A 409 -1.14 16.50 13.71
C SER A 409 -0.26 17.08 12.60
N TRP A 410 0.64 16.28 12.02
CA TRP A 410 1.47 16.69 10.89
C TRP A 410 0.77 16.52 9.54
N SER A 411 0.10 15.39 9.32
CA SER A 411 -0.60 15.09 8.06
C SER A 411 -1.82 15.99 7.85
N SER A 412 -2.52 16.38 8.93
CA SER A 412 -3.66 17.31 8.88
C SER A 412 -3.28 18.78 8.68
N ARG A 413 -1.99 19.15 8.76
CA ARG A 413 -1.57 20.52 8.46
C ARG A 413 -1.82 20.84 7.00
N THR A 414 -2.09 22.11 6.71
CA THR A 414 -2.11 22.58 5.34
C THR A 414 -0.73 22.44 4.70
N ALA A 415 -0.71 22.20 3.39
CA ALA A 415 0.52 22.17 2.60
C ALA A 415 1.39 23.41 2.83
N HIS A 416 0.76 24.59 2.89
CA HIS A 416 1.43 25.86 3.20
C HIS A 416 2.09 25.86 4.59
N ALA A 417 1.39 25.40 5.63
CA ALA A 417 1.96 25.35 6.97
C ALA A 417 3.17 24.39 7.06
N ARG A 418 3.17 23.30 6.29
CA ARG A 418 4.35 22.42 6.16
C ARG A 418 5.48 23.11 5.39
N ALA A 419 5.16 23.82 4.31
CA ALA A 419 6.14 24.60 3.54
C ALA A 419 6.87 25.61 4.43
N GLN A 420 6.15 26.37 5.26
CA GLN A 420 6.74 27.34 6.20
C GLN A 420 7.73 26.67 7.16
N VAL A 421 7.42 25.49 7.69
CA VAL A 421 8.35 24.75 8.54
C VAL A 421 9.64 24.40 7.80
N VAL A 422 9.53 23.92 6.55
CA VAL A 422 10.70 23.57 5.74
C VAL A 422 11.53 24.82 5.39
N TYR A 423 10.88 25.95 5.08
CA TYR A 423 11.56 27.23 4.86
C TYR A 423 12.33 27.69 6.10
N TYR A 424 11.73 27.61 7.29
CA TYR A 424 12.45 27.92 8.52
C TYR A 424 13.66 27.00 8.74
N VAL A 425 13.58 25.72 8.36
CA VAL A 425 14.75 24.83 8.43
C VAL A 425 15.85 25.30 7.47
N ALA A 426 15.50 25.71 6.25
CA ALA A 426 16.45 26.24 5.27
C ALA A 426 17.11 27.54 5.73
N GLU A 427 16.32 28.51 6.21
CA GLU A 427 16.83 29.81 6.68
C GLU A 427 17.75 29.66 7.91
N ASN A 428 17.38 28.79 8.86
CA ASN A 428 18.22 28.51 10.02
C ASN A 428 19.50 27.75 9.65
N LEU A 429 19.46 26.92 8.59
CA LEU A 429 20.64 26.23 8.07
C LEU A 429 21.60 27.24 7.42
N GLU A 430 21.05 28.15 6.60
CA GLU A 430 21.80 29.22 5.92
C GLU A 430 22.50 30.15 6.92
N GLN A 431 21.80 30.57 7.98
CA GLN A 431 22.40 31.40 9.04
C GLN A 431 23.62 30.74 9.71
N ARG A 432 23.70 29.41 9.68
CA ARG A 432 24.77 28.60 10.30
C ARG A 432 25.70 27.97 9.27
N ARG A 433 25.65 28.45 8.03
CA ARG A 433 26.39 27.91 6.89
C ARG A 433 27.89 27.75 7.17
N GLU A 434 28.55 28.82 7.60
CA GLU A 434 30.00 28.81 7.86
C GLU A 434 30.38 27.86 9.01
N GLU A 435 29.55 27.80 10.06
CA GLU A 435 29.76 26.88 11.19
C GLU A 435 29.71 25.41 10.73
N LEU A 436 28.74 25.07 9.88
CA LEU A 436 28.54 23.71 9.38
C LEU A 436 29.59 23.32 8.35
N ALA A 437 29.96 24.22 7.44
CA ALA A 437 31.00 23.99 6.45
C ALA A 437 32.36 23.74 7.13
N GLN A 438 32.70 24.51 8.17
CA GLN A 438 33.93 24.27 8.92
C GLN A 438 33.91 22.89 9.60
N ARG A 439 32.80 22.52 10.27
CA ARG A 439 32.67 21.19 10.91
C ARG A 439 32.77 20.05 9.90
N LEU A 440 32.18 20.21 8.71
CA LEU A 440 32.22 19.21 7.65
C LEU A 440 33.63 19.05 7.07
N SER A 441 34.36 20.16 6.88
CA SER A 441 35.76 20.16 6.48
C SER A 441 36.65 19.47 7.52
N ASP A 442 36.46 19.76 8.81
CA ASP A 442 37.19 19.12 9.92
C ASP A 442 36.94 17.60 9.98
N LEU A 443 35.71 17.15 9.71
CA LEU A 443 35.32 15.74 9.74
C LEU A 443 35.86 14.94 8.55
N THR A 444 35.76 15.51 7.34
CA THR A 444 36.07 14.78 6.10
C THR A 444 37.50 15.00 5.61
N GLY A 445 38.14 16.08 6.07
CA GLY A 445 39.42 16.57 5.54
C GLY A 445 39.32 17.18 4.13
N GLY A 446 38.10 17.41 3.61
CA GLY A 446 37.87 18.12 2.36
C GLY A 446 38.13 19.61 2.47
N SER A 447 38.30 20.28 1.33
CA SER A 447 38.49 21.75 1.33
C SER A 447 37.26 22.47 1.87
N LEU A 448 37.46 23.61 2.53
CA LEU A 448 36.35 24.43 3.03
C LEU A 448 35.39 24.87 1.91
N GLU A 449 35.90 25.06 0.70
CA GLU A 449 35.08 25.40 -0.47
C GLU A 449 34.13 24.26 -0.86
N GLN A 450 34.61 23.01 -0.90
CA GLN A 450 33.77 21.84 -1.15
C GLN A 450 32.71 21.66 -0.05
N ALA A 451 33.10 21.84 1.22
CA ALA A 451 32.17 21.74 2.34
C ALA A 451 31.08 22.83 2.27
N ARG A 452 31.45 24.05 1.85
CA ARG A 452 30.50 25.14 1.59
C ARG A 452 29.51 24.79 0.49
N GLN A 453 30.00 24.24 -0.64
CA GLN A 453 29.14 23.79 -1.74
C GLN A 453 28.15 22.69 -1.29
N GLU A 454 28.57 21.75 -0.44
CA GLU A 454 27.67 20.73 0.10
C GLU A 454 26.56 21.31 0.99
N VAL A 455 26.91 22.29 1.83
CA VAL A 455 25.91 23.00 2.65
C VAL A 455 24.95 23.80 1.76
N ASP A 456 25.47 24.50 0.74
CA ASP A 456 24.65 25.25 -0.22
C ASP A 456 23.65 24.32 -0.94
N LEU A 457 24.09 23.14 -1.35
CA LEU A 457 23.21 22.13 -1.94
C LEU A 457 22.13 21.66 -0.94
N CYS A 458 22.46 21.50 0.34
CA CYS A 458 21.46 21.15 1.35
C CYS A 458 20.40 22.25 1.52
N VAL A 459 20.83 23.51 1.56
CA VAL A 459 19.95 24.68 1.63
C VAL A 459 19.05 24.75 0.39
N GLU A 460 19.62 24.58 -0.81
CA GLU A 460 18.88 24.55 -2.08
C GLU A 460 17.82 23.43 -2.08
N ARG A 461 18.16 22.23 -1.60
CA ARG A 461 17.23 21.09 -1.52
C ARG A 461 16.08 21.38 -0.55
N LEU A 462 16.35 21.99 0.59
CA LEU A 462 15.29 22.38 1.53
C LEU A 462 14.37 23.44 0.93
N PHE A 463 14.91 24.46 0.26
CA PHE A 463 14.10 25.46 -0.45
C PHE A 463 13.27 24.82 -1.57
N HIS A 464 13.84 23.89 -2.33
CA HIS A 464 13.13 23.14 -3.36
C HIS A 464 11.94 22.37 -2.77
N TRP A 465 12.14 21.58 -1.70
CA TRP A 465 11.05 20.84 -1.07
C TRP A 465 10.03 21.74 -0.37
N GLY A 466 10.48 22.84 0.24
CA GLY A 466 9.60 23.88 0.78
C GLY A 466 8.69 24.47 -0.30
N ALA A 467 9.25 24.75 -1.49
CA ALA A 467 8.48 25.21 -2.64
C ALA A 467 7.54 24.13 -3.19
N PHE A 468 7.92 22.86 -3.16
CA PHE A 468 7.11 21.79 -3.73
C PHE A 468 5.94 21.35 -2.84
N CYS A 469 6.00 21.64 -1.54
CA CYS A 469 5.00 21.23 -0.54
C CYS A 469 3.54 21.52 -0.94
N ASP A 470 3.27 22.66 -1.61
CA ASP A 470 1.94 23.10 -2.04
C ASP A 470 1.74 23.08 -3.57
N LYS A 471 2.69 22.50 -4.32
CA LYS A 471 2.68 22.48 -5.80
C LYS A 471 2.54 21.08 -6.39
N TYR A 472 2.62 20.04 -5.56
CA TYR A 472 2.32 18.68 -5.97
C TYR A 472 0.84 18.38 -5.74
N GLY A 473 0.03 18.54 -6.80
CA GLY A 473 -1.42 18.32 -6.77
C GLY A 473 -1.85 17.01 -7.42
N GLY A 474 -3.07 16.57 -7.09
CA GLY A 474 -3.74 15.47 -7.78
C GLY A 474 -4.17 15.85 -9.20
N THR A 475 -4.47 14.84 -10.03
CA THR A 475 -5.03 15.07 -11.37
C THR A 475 -6.53 14.76 -11.37
N VAL A 476 -7.29 15.57 -12.09
CA VAL A 476 -8.70 15.27 -12.40
C VAL A 476 -8.73 14.50 -13.70
N GLN A 477 -9.28 13.29 -13.68
CA GLN A 477 -9.50 12.50 -14.88
C GLN A 477 -11.00 12.45 -15.16
N VAL A 478 -11.40 12.85 -16.37
CA VAL A 478 -12.79 12.75 -16.80
C VAL A 478 -12.92 11.46 -17.60
N GLY A 479 -13.61 10.47 -17.05
CA GLY A 479 -13.93 9.23 -17.77
C GLY A 479 -14.81 9.53 -18.99
N HIS A 480 -14.49 8.93 -20.14
CA HIS A 480 -15.34 9.02 -21.32
C HIS A 480 -16.49 8.03 -21.21
N LYS A 481 -17.74 8.51 -21.35
CA LYS A 481 -18.94 7.66 -21.33
C LYS A 481 -18.95 6.73 -22.56
N GLY A 482 -19.17 5.44 -22.35
CA GLY A 482 -19.81 4.60 -23.37
C GLY A 482 -21.27 5.05 -23.53
N GLU A 483 -21.76 5.13 -24.77
CA GLU A 483 -23.15 5.53 -25.08
C GLU A 483 -24.14 4.59 -24.36
N GLY A 484 -24.84 5.07 -23.33
CA GLY A 484 -25.91 4.28 -22.69
C GLY A 484 -26.39 4.69 -21.28
N ASN A 485 -25.58 5.34 -20.44
CA ASN A 485 -25.96 5.67 -19.05
C ASN A 485 -26.03 7.18 -18.77
N HIS A 486 -27.15 7.63 -18.18
CA HIS A 486 -27.55 9.04 -18.03
C HIS A 486 -26.83 9.86 -16.94
N TYR A 487 -25.77 9.36 -16.30
CA TYR A 487 -25.03 10.09 -15.26
C TYR A 487 -23.59 10.41 -15.71
N THR A 488 -23.13 11.65 -15.47
CA THR A 488 -21.72 12.05 -15.68
C THR A 488 -20.94 11.76 -14.40
N GLN A 489 -20.05 10.78 -14.43
CA GLN A 489 -19.19 10.43 -13.31
C GLN A 489 -17.84 11.15 -13.43
N PHE A 490 -17.40 11.76 -12.33
CA PHE A 490 -16.08 12.38 -12.21
C PHE A 490 -15.18 11.47 -11.38
N LEU A 491 -13.97 11.20 -11.86
CA LEU A 491 -12.99 10.38 -11.17
C LEU A 491 -11.86 11.30 -10.67
N LEU A 492 -11.85 11.53 -9.35
CA LEU A 492 -10.91 12.42 -8.68
C LEU A 492 -9.78 11.59 -8.09
N THR A 493 -8.57 11.69 -8.64
CA THR A 493 -7.37 11.14 -7.99
C THR A 493 -6.83 12.17 -7.01
N LEU A 494 -7.25 12.06 -5.75
CA LEU A 494 -6.74 12.87 -4.66
C LEU A 494 -5.45 12.21 -4.12
N THR A 495 -4.29 12.79 -4.43
CA THR A 495 -3.06 12.48 -3.70
C THR A 495 -3.08 13.23 -2.38
N ASN A 496 -3.35 12.54 -1.27
CA ASN A 496 -3.20 13.11 0.07
C ASN A 496 -1.71 13.46 0.30
N LEU A 497 -1.44 14.73 0.60
CA LEU A 497 -0.12 15.29 0.93
C LEU A 497 0.28 15.07 2.39
#